data_AF-A0A193H367-F1
#
_entry.id   AF-A0A193H367-F1
#
_cell.length_a   1.000
_cell.length_b   1.000
_cell.length_c   1.000
_cell.angle_alpha   90.00
_cell.angle_beta   90.00
_cell.angle_gamma   90.00
#
_symmetry.space_group_name_H-M   'P 1'
#
loop_
_entity.id
_entity.type
_entity.pdbx_description
1 polymer ?
#
loop_
_entity_poly.entity_id
_entity_poly.type
_entity_poly.pdbx_seq_one_letter_code
_entity_poly.pdbx_strand_id
1 'polypeptide(L)'
;ANTAVTVVINGVTYNATVDKAAGTWTVSVPGSGLVADADKTIDAKVTFTDAAGNSSSVNDTQTYTLDTTAPNAPVIDPVNGTDPITGIAEPGSTVTVTYPDGSTKTVVAGPDGTWTVPNPGLNDGDEVTAVATDPAGNTSGPATAVVDAVAPTVALDDVLTNDSTPALTGTVND
;
A
#
# COMPACT_ATOMS: atom_id res chain seq x y z
N ALA A 1 -22.12 -39.61 -20.31
CA ALA A 1 -21.64 -39.16 -18.99
C ALA A 1 -21.49 -37.64 -18.99
N ASN A 2 -22.08 -36.96 -18.00
CA ASN A 2 -21.92 -35.54 -17.77
C ASN A 2 -21.35 -35.33 -16.37
N THR A 3 -20.44 -34.38 -16.21
CA THR A 3 -19.85 -34.05 -14.91
C THR A 3 -20.10 -32.58 -14.63
N ALA A 4 -20.82 -32.31 -13.54
CA ALA A 4 -21.16 -30.97 -13.08
C ALA A 4 -20.44 -30.69 -11.77
N VAL A 5 -20.01 -29.44 -11.61
CA VAL A 5 -19.44 -28.90 -10.38
C VAL A 5 -20.37 -27.82 -9.87
N THR A 6 -20.70 -27.90 -8.59
CA THR A 6 -21.40 -26.85 -7.86
C THR A 6 -20.47 -26.32 -6.78
N VAL A 7 -20.23 -25.02 -6.79
CA VAL A 7 -19.45 -24.32 -5.78
C VAL A 7 -20.39 -23.42 -5.00
N VAL A 8 -20.35 -23.45 -3.67
CA VAL A 8 -21.16 -22.60 -2.80
C VAL A 8 -20.26 -21.67 -2.01
N ILE A 9 -20.58 -20.37 -2.06
CA ILE A 9 -19.86 -19.30 -1.36
C ILE A 9 -20.92 -18.34 -0.84
N ASN A 10 -20.89 -17.98 0.45
CA ASN A 10 -21.92 -17.17 1.09
C ASN A 10 -23.35 -17.70 0.83
N GLY A 11 -23.52 -19.03 0.80
CA GLY A 11 -24.80 -19.69 0.47
C GLY A 11 -25.27 -19.54 -1.00
N VAL A 12 -24.52 -18.85 -1.85
CA VAL A 12 -24.82 -18.71 -3.29
C VAL A 12 -24.16 -19.83 -4.07
N THR A 13 -24.93 -20.50 -4.94
CA THR A 13 -24.43 -21.59 -5.79
C THR A 13 -23.95 -21.10 -7.15
N TYR A 14 -22.75 -21.50 -7.52
CA TYR A 14 -22.11 -21.28 -8.81
C TYR A 14 -21.89 -22.62 -9.50
N ASN A 15 -22.32 -22.74 -10.76
CA ASN A 15 -22.22 -23.97 -11.52
C ASN A 15 -21.06 -23.90 -12.52
N ALA A 16 -20.33 -25.01 -12.67
CA ALA A 16 -19.34 -25.21 -13.71
C ALA A 16 -19.44 -26.62 -14.30
N THR A 17 -18.87 -26.80 -15.48
CA THR A 17 -18.74 -28.11 -16.14
C THR A 17 -17.27 -28.50 -16.20
N VAL A 18 -17.00 -29.80 -16.05
CA VAL A 18 -15.63 -30.32 -16.15
C VAL A 18 -15.21 -30.42 -17.61
N ASP A 19 -14.05 -29.86 -17.93
CA ASP A 19 -13.30 -30.19 -19.13
C ASP A 19 -12.80 -31.62 -19.01
N LYS A 20 -13.37 -32.52 -19.81
CA LYS A 20 -13.05 -33.96 -19.75
C LYS A 20 -11.66 -34.29 -20.31
N ALA A 21 -11.12 -33.46 -21.21
CA ALA A 21 -9.80 -33.68 -21.78
C ALA A 21 -8.72 -33.24 -20.79
N ALA A 22 -8.93 -32.10 -20.11
CA ALA A 22 -7.99 -31.57 -19.14
C ALA A 22 -8.19 -32.10 -17.71
N GLY A 23 -9.38 -32.61 -17.40
CA GLY A 23 -9.77 -33.01 -16.04
C GLY A 23 -9.97 -31.83 -15.08
N THR A 24 -10.13 -30.61 -15.60
CA THR A 24 -10.22 -29.37 -14.83
C THR A 24 -11.59 -28.72 -14.95
N TRP A 25 -11.89 -27.78 -14.06
CA TRP A 25 -13.08 -26.93 -14.12
C TRP A 25 -12.72 -25.55 -13.59
N THR A 26 -13.44 -24.53 -14.06
CA THR A 26 -13.31 -23.16 -13.56
C THR A 26 -14.70 -22.58 -13.35
N VAL A 27 -14.83 -21.71 -12.36
CA VAL A 27 -16.06 -20.96 -12.11
C VAL A 27 -15.68 -19.53 -11.75
N SER A 28 -16.36 -18.56 -12.34
CA SER A 28 -16.17 -17.14 -12.00
C SER A 28 -17.08 -16.77 -10.83
N VAL A 29 -16.50 -16.21 -9.77
CA VAL A 29 -17.20 -15.80 -8.56
C VAL A 29 -17.01 -14.29 -8.39
N PRO A 30 -18.09 -13.51 -8.15
CA PRO A 30 -17.97 -12.09 -7.82
C PRO A 30 -17.22 -11.90 -6.49
N GLY A 31 -16.27 -10.96 -6.47
CA GLY A 31 -15.53 -10.63 -5.24
C GLY A 31 -16.44 -10.17 -4.08
N SER A 32 -17.57 -9.52 -4.39
CA SER A 32 -18.56 -9.15 -3.37
C SER A 32 -19.16 -10.36 -2.63
N GLY A 33 -19.25 -11.52 -3.29
CA GLY A 33 -19.64 -12.78 -2.66
C GLY A 33 -18.60 -13.24 -1.64
N LEU A 34 -17.31 -13.15 -2.01
CA LEU A 34 -16.18 -13.51 -1.12
C LEU A 34 -16.08 -12.56 0.09
N VAL A 35 -16.35 -11.27 -0.12
CA VAL A 35 -16.39 -10.28 0.98
C VAL A 35 -17.50 -10.63 1.98
N ALA A 36 -18.71 -10.92 1.48
CA ALA A 36 -19.89 -11.16 2.31
C ALA A 36 -19.93 -12.55 2.98
N ASP A 37 -19.10 -13.48 2.53
CA ASP A 37 -19.00 -14.85 3.05
C ASP A 37 -18.44 -14.89 4.48
N ALA A 38 -19.30 -15.14 5.46
CA ALA A 38 -18.95 -14.95 6.87
C ALA A 38 -17.88 -15.94 7.39
N ASP A 39 -17.86 -17.17 6.87
CA ASP A 39 -16.96 -18.24 7.30
C ASP A 39 -15.70 -18.37 6.44
N LYS A 40 -15.61 -17.59 5.35
CA LYS A 40 -14.50 -17.57 4.39
C LYS A 40 -14.13 -18.97 3.92
N THR A 41 -15.15 -19.78 3.62
CA THR A 41 -15.02 -21.16 3.18
C THR A 41 -15.74 -21.36 1.85
N ILE A 42 -15.06 -22.01 0.90
CA ILE A 42 -15.63 -22.44 -0.37
C ILE A 42 -16.06 -23.90 -0.20
N ASP A 43 -17.34 -24.17 -0.34
CA ASP A 43 -17.88 -25.54 -0.37
C ASP A 43 -18.01 -26.00 -1.83
N ALA A 44 -17.20 -26.96 -2.24
CA ALA A 44 -17.28 -27.55 -3.58
C ALA A 44 -17.95 -28.92 -3.52
N LYS A 45 -18.88 -29.16 -4.46
CA LYS A 45 -19.47 -30.48 -4.70
C LYS A 45 -19.37 -30.81 -6.18
N VAL A 46 -18.76 -31.94 -6.49
CA VAL A 46 -18.68 -32.48 -7.84
C VAL A 46 -19.65 -33.64 -7.94
N THR A 47 -20.51 -33.62 -8.97
CA THR A 47 -21.43 -34.71 -9.27
C THR A 47 -21.11 -35.30 -10.64
N PHE A 48 -20.90 -36.61 -10.67
CA PHE A 48 -20.68 -37.38 -11.89
C PHE A 48 -21.94 -38.16 -12.21
N THR A 49 -22.41 -38.08 -13.45
CA THR A 49 -23.52 -38.92 -13.93
C THR A 49 -23.07 -39.66 -15.19
N ASP A 50 -23.17 -40.99 -15.19
CA ASP A 50 -22.79 -41.81 -16.35
C ASP A 50 -23.83 -41.72 -17.49
N ALA A 51 -23.66 -42.47 -18.58
CA ALA A 51 -24.62 -42.46 -19.70
C ALA A 51 -25.93 -43.22 -19.39
N ALA A 52 -25.92 -44.11 -18.39
CA ALA A 52 -27.08 -44.88 -17.95
C ALA A 52 -27.90 -44.13 -16.87
N GLY A 53 -27.40 -43.00 -16.37
CA GLY A 53 -28.06 -42.17 -15.36
C GLY A 53 -27.60 -42.41 -13.93
N ASN A 54 -26.61 -43.28 -13.70
CA ASN A 54 -26.07 -43.51 -12.35
C ASN A 54 -25.25 -42.31 -11.92
N SER A 55 -25.43 -41.84 -10.68
CA SER A 55 -24.73 -40.67 -10.16
C SER A 55 -23.97 -40.93 -8.86
N SER A 56 -22.83 -40.26 -8.71
CA SER A 56 -22.08 -40.16 -7.46
C SER A 56 -21.65 -38.71 -7.22
N SER A 57 -21.41 -38.35 -5.95
CA SER A 57 -20.92 -37.02 -5.60
C SER A 57 -19.77 -37.06 -4.62
N VAL A 58 -18.86 -36.10 -4.76
CA VAL A 58 -17.75 -35.85 -3.83
C VAL A 58 -17.85 -34.40 -3.37
N ASN A 59 -17.64 -34.18 -2.08
CA ASN A 59 -17.58 -32.83 -1.50
C ASN A 59 -16.15 -32.53 -1.07
N ASP A 60 -15.78 -31.27 -1.12
CA ASP A 60 -14.53 -30.73 -0.61
C ASP A 60 -14.75 -29.30 -0.11
N THR A 61 -13.90 -28.84 0.80
CA THR A 61 -14.00 -27.50 1.39
C THR A 61 -12.64 -26.82 1.38
N GLN A 62 -12.59 -25.55 0.99
CA GLN A 62 -11.36 -24.77 0.98
C GLN A 62 -11.56 -23.43 1.70
N THR A 63 -10.79 -23.19 2.75
CA THR A 63 -10.75 -21.88 3.40
C THR A 63 -9.92 -20.89 2.60
N TYR A 64 -10.23 -19.60 2.73
CA TYR A 64 -9.44 -18.51 2.18
C TYR A 64 -9.35 -17.35 3.17
N THR A 65 -8.36 -16.49 2.96
CA THR A 65 -8.28 -15.19 3.63
C THR A 65 -8.59 -14.10 2.62
N LEU A 66 -9.10 -12.99 3.13
CA LEU A 66 -9.37 -11.81 2.33
C LEU A 66 -8.87 -10.61 3.09
N ASP A 67 -7.99 -9.85 2.46
CA ASP A 67 -7.53 -8.58 2.98
C ASP A 67 -7.87 -7.49 1.97
N THR A 68 -8.83 -6.65 2.34
CA THR A 68 -9.29 -5.49 1.55
C THR A 68 -9.03 -4.18 2.29
N THR A 69 -8.25 -4.22 3.36
CA THR A 69 -8.05 -3.06 4.23
C THR A 69 -6.84 -2.31 3.73
N ALA A 70 -7.03 -1.10 3.22
CA ALA A 70 -5.90 -0.24 2.90
C ALA A 70 -5.10 0.13 4.16
N PRO A 71 -3.77 0.27 4.05
CA PRO A 71 -2.96 0.84 5.11
C PRO A 71 -3.34 2.31 5.34
N ASN A 72 -2.92 2.88 6.47
CA ASN A 72 -2.98 4.33 6.65
C ASN A 72 -2.06 5.04 5.62
N ALA A 73 -2.37 6.31 5.31
CA ALA A 73 -1.44 7.14 4.55
C ALA A 73 -0.08 7.19 5.26
N PRO A 74 1.05 7.12 4.54
CA PRO A 74 2.35 7.27 5.17
C PRO A 74 2.47 8.66 5.79
N VAL A 75 3.34 8.81 6.79
CA VAL A 75 3.79 10.11 7.27
C VAL A 75 5.09 10.43 6.57
N ILE A 76 5.24 11.66 6.07
CA ILE A 76 6.51 12.20 5.56
C ILE A 76 7.04 13.15 6.62
N ASP A 77 8.28 12.95 7.05
CA ASP A 77 8.96 13.89 7.97
C ASP A 77 9.25 15.22 7.27
N PRO A 78 9.55 16.31 8.00
CA PRO A 78 9.96 17.57 7.38
C PRO A 78 11.09 17.38 6.37
N VAL A 79 10.92 17.95 5.17
CA VAL A 79 11.83 17.75 4.04
C VAL A 79 12.63 19.02 3.80
N ASN A 80 13.95 18.90 3.76
CA ASN A 80 14.83 19.98 3.28
C ASN A 80 15.34 19.70 1.86
N GLY A 81 16.14 20.61 1.32
CA GLY A 81 16.59 20.51 -0.07
C GLY A 81 17.56 19.37 -0.37
N THR A 82 18.20 18.75 0.63
CA THR A 82 19.34 17.83 0.40
C THR A 82 19.28 16.50 1.13
N ASP A 83 18.75 16.47 2.34
CA ASP A 83 18.71 15.25 3.15
C ASP A 83 17.71 14.25 2.56
N PRO A 84 17.94 12.92 2.76
CA PRO A 84 16.98 11.90 2.34
C PRO A 84 15.58 12.19 2.88
N ILE A 85 14.56 11.87 2.07
CA ILE A 85 13.17 11.97 2.52
C ILE A 85 12.89 10.74 3.38
N THR A 86 12.41 10.97 4.60
CA THR A 86 12.10 9.93 5.58
C THR A 86 10.65 9.99 6.01
N GLY A 87 10.21 8.95 6.70
CA GLY A 87 8.89 8.93 7.30
C GLY A 87 8.55 7.60 7.94
N ILE A 88 7.26 7.45 8.25
CA ILE A 88 6.65 6.25 8.83
C ILE A 88 5.54 5.73 7.93
N ALA A 89 5.43 4.41 7.80
CA ALA A 89 4.29 3.74 7.17
C ALA A 89 4.00 2.43 7.92
N GLU A 90 2.93 1.73 7.54
CA GLU A 90 2.67 0.39 8.07
C GLU A 90 3.84 -0.56 7.74
N PRO A 91 4.41 -1.26 8.74
CA PRO A 91 5.55 -2.16 8.53
C PRO A 91 5.33 -3.17 7.40
N GLY A 92 6.32 -3.33 6.53
CA GLY A 92 6.24 -4.23 5.37
C GLY A 92 5.43 -3.70 4.19
N SER A 93 4.76 -2.54 4.31
CA SER A 93 4.13 -1.87 3.17
C SER A 93 5.19 -1.25 2.25
N THR A 94 4.92 -1.25 0.95
CA THR A 94 5.72 -0.53 -0.05
C THR A 94 5.27 0.93 -0.09
N VAL A 95 6.15 1.85 0.28
CA VAL A 95 5.96 3.29 0.11
C VAL A 95 6.42 3.69 -1.28
N THR A 96 5.57 4.41 -2.00
CA THR A 96 5.88 5.03 -3.30
C THR A 96 5.88 6.54 -3.13
N VAL A 97 7.05 7.16 -3.24
CA VAL A 97 7.24 8.62 -3.20
C VAL A 97 7.28 9.15 -4.63
N THR A 98 6.49 10.19 -4.91
CA THR A 98 6.46 10.93 -6.19
C THR A 98 7.01 12.33 -5.97
N TYR A 99 8.00 12.71 -6.78
CA TYR A 99 8.63 14.03 -6.76
C TYR A 99 7.86 15.05 -7.62
N PRO A 100 8.18 16.35 -7.54
CA PRO A 100 7.53 17.40 -8.33
C PRO A 100 7.60 17.17 -9.85
N ASP A 101 8.65 16.51 -10.35
CA ASP A 101 8.82 16.20 -11.77
C ASP A 101 8.00 14.99 -12.24
N GLY A 102 7.26 14.34 -11.33
CA GLY A 102 6.46 13.15 -11.56
C GLY A 102 7.24 11.83 -11.52
N SER A 103 8.56 11.86 -11.32
CA SER A 103 9.36 10.65 -11.13
C SER A 103 9.11 10.05 -9.74
N THR A 104 9.32 8.73 -9.61
CA THR A 104 8.99 7.99 -8.38
C THR A 104 10.15 7.19 -7.81
N LYS A 105 10.16 7.00 -6.49
CA LYS A 105 10.96 5.99 -5.79
C LYS A 105 10.08 5.11 -4.93
N THR A 106 10.48 3.86 -4.78
CA THR A 106 9.80 2.90 -3.92
C THR A 106 10.75 2.35 -2.86
N VAL A 107 10.21 2.08 -1.68
CA VAL A 107 10.93 1.47 -0.56
C VAL A 107 9.94 0.67 0.29
N VAL A 108 10.37 -0.45 0.86
CA VAL A 108 9.55 -1.20 1.83
C VAL A 108 9.81 -0.63 3.22
N ALA A 109 8.75 -0.26 3.94
CA ALA A 109 8.86 0.19 5.32
C ALA A 109 9.41 -0.93 6.21
N GLY A 110 10.38 -0.58 7.06
CA GLY A 110 11.02 -1.52 7.97
C GLY A 110 10.06 -2.08 9.01
N PRO A 111 10.52 -3.02 9.86
CA PRO A 111 9.71 -3.62 10.92
C PRO A 111 9.18 -2.60 11.95
N ASP A 112 9.84 -1.46 12.09
CA ASP A 112 9.44 -0.31 12.92
C ASP A 112 8.62 0.74 12.17
N GLY A 113 8.31 0.48 10.89
CA GLY A 113 7.58 1.39 10.01
C GLY A 113 8.45 2.46 9.35
N THR A 114 9.73 2.56 9.69
CA THR A 114 10.62 3.58 9.11
C THR A 114 10.89 3.30 7.65
N TRP A 115 10.93 4.37 6.86
CA TRP A 115 11.33 4.30 5.46
C TRP A 115 12.16 5.51 5.06
N THR A 116 13.00 5.35 4.03
CA THR A 116 13.83 6.41 3.48
C THR A 116 13.98 6.26 1.98
N VAL A 117 13.91 7.37 1.24
CA VAL A 117 14.27 7.43 -0.17
C VAL A 117 15.27 8.57 -0.41
N PRO A 118 16.13 8.47 -1.45
CA PRO A 118 17.03 9.56 -1.81
C PRO A 118 16.26 10.85 -2.12
N ASN A 119 16.86 11.98 -1.80
CA ASN A 119 16.39 13.29 -2.24
C ASN A 119 17.17 13.70 -3.50
N PRO A 120 16.51 14.01 -4.63
CA PRO A 120 17.19 14.37 -5.88
C PRO A 120 17.81 15.78 -5.85
N GLY A 121 17.64 16.54 -4.77
CA GLY A 121 17.97 17.96 -4.70
C GLY A 121 16.73 18.80 -5.00
N LEU A 122 15.83 18.89 -4.03
CA LEU A 122 14.57 19.63 -4.16
C LEU A 122 14.74 21.10 -3.78
N ASN A 123 13.92 21.96 -4.37
CA ASN A 123 13.91 23.39 -4.12
C ASN A 123 12.91 23.74 -3.02
N ASP A 124 13.10 24.92 -2.42
CA ASP A 124 12.12 25.48 -1.50
C ASP A 124 10.74 25.60 -2.16
N GLY A 125 9.70 25.14 -1.45
CA GLY A 125 8.32 25.13 -1.94
C GLY A 125 7.96 23.95 -2.86
N ASP A 126 8.90 23.07 -3.23
CA ASP A 126 8.58 21.83 -3.94
C ASP A 126 7.66 20.94 -3.08
N GLU A 127 6.73 20.22 -3.73
CA GLU A 127 5.84 19.29 -3.04
C GLU A 127 6.21 17.83 -3.37
N VAL A 128 6.38 17.01 -2.33
CA VAL A 128 6.52 15.56 -2.45
C VAL A 128 5.24 14.87 -2.01
N THR A 129 4.86 13.80 -2.70
CA THR A 129 3.70 12.99 -2.33
C THR A 129 4.11 11.54 -2.08
N ALA A 130 3.43 10.86 -1.15
CA ALA A 130 3.70 9.45 -0.86
C ALA A 130 2.40 8.66 -0.66
N VAL A 131 2.37 7.43 -1.15
CA VAL A 131 1.32 6.43 -0.86
C VAL A 131 1.97 5.15 -0.36
N ALA A 132 1.25 4.36 0.43
CA ALA A 132 1.70 3.06 0.91
C ALA A 132 0.79 1.96 0.34
N THR A 133 1.38 0.85 -0.09
CA THR A 133 0.66 -0.35 -0.52
C THR A 133 1.07 -1.52 0.37
N ASP A 134 0.10 -2.18 0.99
CA ASP A 134 0.33 -3.32 1.87
C ASP A 134 0.75 -4.60 1.07
N PRO A 135 1.14 -5.69 1.75
CA PRO A 135 1.46 -6.95 1.07
C PRO A 135 0.28 -7.62 0.32
N ALA A 136 -0.96 -7.26 0.64
CA ALA A 136 -2.16 -7.74 -0.03
C ALA A 136 -2.50 -6.94 -1.30
N GLY A 137 -1.83 -5.80 -1.52
CA GLY A 137 -2.02 -4.92 -2.67
C GLY A 137 -3.02 -3.80 -2.45
N ASN A 138 -3.50 -3.56 -1.22
CA ASN A 138 -4.37 -2.43 -0.91
C ASN A 138 -3.52 -1.15 -0.75
N THR A 139 -3.99 -0.04 -1.31
CA THR A 139 -3.25 1.24 -1.34
C THR A 139 -3.92 2.29 -0.47
N SER A 140 -3.12 3.03 0.31
CA SER A 140 -3.59 4.13 1.14
C SER A 140 -3.96 5.39 0.35
N GLY A 141 -4.50 6.39 1.05
CA GLY A 141 -4.56 7.76 0.54
C GLY A 141 -3.17 8.42 0.49
N PRO A 142 -3.02 9.52 -0.26
CA PRO A 142 -1.74 10.22 -0.36
C PRO A 142 -1.43 11.02 0.91
N ALA A 143 -0.15 11.13 1.22
CA ALA A 143 0.42 12.14 2.08
C ALA A 143 1.27 13.11 1.28
N THR A 144 1.38 14.35 1.74
CA THR A 144 2.11 15.43 1.07
C THR A 144 3.02 16.15 2.06
N ALA A 145 4.20 16.58 1.60
CA ALA A 145 5.07 17.49 2.35
C ALA A 145 5.63 18.56 1.40
N VAL A 146 5.73 19.79 1.92
CA VAL A 146 6.38 20.90 1.22
C VAL A 146 7.81 20.99 1.71
N VAL A 147 8.74 21.15 0.77
CA VAL A 147 10.16 21.26 1.04
C VAL A 147 10.46 22.66 1.59
N ASP A 148 11.17 22.70 2.71
CA ASP A 148 11.76 23.92 3.27
C ASP A 148 13.28 23.85 3.08
N ALA A 149 13.79 24.59 2.10
CA ALA A 149 15.22 24.62 1.79
C ALA A 149 15.89 25.94 2.20
N VAL A 150 15.16 26.82 2.92
CA VAL A 150 15.70 28.10 3.36
C VAL A 150 16.54 27.88 4.62
N ALA A 151 17.84 28.08 4.50
CA ALA A 151 18.71 28.07 5.67
C ALA A 151 18.49 29.33 6.52
N PRO A 152 18.50 29.23 7.86
CA PRO A 152 18.39 30.38 8.72
C PRO A 152 19.57 31.34 8.48
N THR A 153 19.29 32.64 8.54
CA THR A 153 20.30 33.68 8.33
C THR A 153 20.68 34.35 9.64
N VAL A 154 21.98 34.55 9.86
CA VAL A 154 22.54 35.25 11.02
C VAL A 154 23.26 36.49 10.54
N ALA A 155 22.91 37.64 11.12
CA ALA A 155 23.60 38.91 10.89
C ALA A 155 24.09 39.48 12.22
N LEU A 156 25.32 39.99 12.23
CA LEU A 156 25.87 40.77 13.34
C LEU A 156 25.82 42.24 12.97
N ASP A 157 25.49 43.09 13.94
CA ASP A 157 25.56 44.53 13.77
C ASP A 157 27.03 44.96 13.86
N ASP A 158 27.49 45.76 12.89
CA ASP A 158 28.80 46.38 12.95
C ASP A 158 28.84 47.40 14.10
N VAL A 159 29.78 47.21 15.04
CA VAL A 159 29.99 48.13 16.15
C VAL A 159 31.36 48.80 16.03
N LEU A 160 31.37 50.09 15.65
CA LEU A 160 32.55 50.94 15.76
C LEU A 160 32.52 51.68 17.10
N THR A 161 33.41 51.30 18.01
CA THR A 161 33.42 51.80 19.39
C THR A 161 34.83 51.95 19.95
N ASN A 162 35.02 52.88 20.88
CA ASN A 162 36.23 52.98 21.72
C ASN A 162 35.98 52.46 23.15
N ASP A 163 34.81 51.87 23.40
CA ASP A 163 34.51 51.09 24.60
C ASP A 163 35.34 49.80 24.58
N SER A 164 35.99 49.47 25.70
CA SER A 164 36.74 48.21 25.84
C SER A 164 35.85 46.99 26.11
N THR A 165 34.54 47.21 26.29
CA THR A 165 33.53 46.17 26.57
C THR A 165 32.22 46.40 25.79
N PRO A 166 32.24 46.57 24.46
CA PRO A 166 31.03 46.84 23.70
C PRO A 166 30.10 45.63 23.68
N ALA A 167 28.80 45.88 23.75
CA ALA A 167 27.81 44.85 23.45
C ALA A 167 27.78 44.60 21.94
N LEU A 168 27.84 43.33 21.53
CA LEU A 168 27.58 42.92 20.16
C LEU A 168 26.13 42.45 20.07
N THR A 169 25.38 43.03 19.14
CA THR A 169 24.01 42.63 18.82
C THR A 169 23.94 42.06 17.42
N GLY A 170 22.83 41.38 17.12
CA GLY A 170 22.57 40.78 15.82
C GLY A 170 21.16 40.22 15.76
N THR A 171 20.76 39.77 14.58
CA THR A 171 19.46 39.14 14.33
C THR A 171 19.64 37.73 13.76
N VAL A 172 18.71 36.84 14.09
CA VAL A 172 18.53 35.54 13.46
C VAL A 172 17.14 35.53 12.83
N ASN A 173 17.05 35.10 11.57
CA ASN A 173 15.77 34.84 10.91
C ASN A 173 15.69 33.37 10.48
N ASP A 174 14.54 32.76 10.76
CA ASP A 174 14.11 31.40 10.35
C ASP A 174 12.86 31.59 9.48
#